data_AF-A0A101MGD0-F1
#
_entry.id   AF-A0A101MGD0-F1
#
_cell.length_a   1.000
_cell.length_b   1.000
_cell.length_c   1.000
_cell.angle_alpha   90.00
_cell.angle_beta   90.00
_cell.angle_gamma   90.00
#
_symmetry.space_group_name_H-M   'P 1'
#
loop_
_entity.id
_entity.type
_entity.pdbx_description
1 polymer ?
#
loop_
_entity_poly.entity_id
_entity_poly.type
_entity_poly.pdbx_seq_one_letter_code
_entity_poly.pdbx_strand_id
1 'polypeptide(L)'
;MRHEKSLHLNLESWVCAPFGGSVLLPSTDRVHCAYCNQLDPTLKHLEEHKHGLCQQQTRSFRRKDHLVQHLRVFHRLETIPLIDDWRRVVSEIPSRCGFCDGRMSTWDERADHLTFHFRKGCTMANWTGDHEFPPEIAAQVTHSVPPYVLDFESRSFVPFSATNGAVNDHLSQMLSRASFLDAAGEHQTTPESLDPELQPVQEDNLQTYTEVLTRHLSHYAQQMMRDGVIPTDEMFQLEARQLLFDSEDQWNQTMADNLEWLAKFREQTAKGPLQTPEQPPMDR
;
A
#
# COMPACT_ATOMS: atom_id res chain seq x y z
N MET A 1 11.00 -3.28 14.09
CA MET A 1 10.95 -4.24 12.97
C MET A 1 9.69 -5.11 12.91
N ARG A 2 9.23 -5.76 14.00
CA ARG A 2 7.92 -6.48 13.97
C ARG A 2 6.76 -5.57 13.56
N HIS A 3 6.78 -4.31 14.01
CA HIS A 3 5.81 -3.28 13.63
C HIS A 3 5.78 -3.05 12.10
N GLU A 4 6.94 -2.82 11.49
CA GLU A 4 7.09 -2.57 10.04
C GLU A 4 6.60 -3.74 9.16
N LYS A 5 7.00 -4.98 9.52
CA LYS A 5 6.57 -6.20 8.80
C LYS A 5 5.06 -6.47 8.88
N SER A 6 4.39 -6.05 9.95
CA SER A 6 2.99 -6.40 10.19
C SER A 6 2.01 -5.32 9.74
N LEU A 7 2.43 -4.05 9.74
CA LEU A 7 1.54 -2.92 9.50
C LEU A 7 1.83 -2.19 8.19
N HIS A 8 3.09 -2.17 7.76
CA HIS A 8 3.50 -1.34 6.63
C HIS A 8 3.84 -2.15 5.39
N LEU A 9 4.45 -3.32 5.54
CA LEU A 9 4.85 -4.15 4.40
C LEU A 9 4.67 -5.63 4.73
N ASN A 10 3.65 -6.24 4.13
CA ASN A 10 3.39 -7.67 4.33
C ASN A 10 4.32 -8.51 3.44
N LEU A 11 5.27 -9.19 4.08
CA LEU A 11 6.26 -10.03 3.40
C LEU A 11 5.73 -11.42 3.04
N GLU A 12 4.51 -11.75 3.46
CA GLU A 12 3.90 -13.05 3.28
C GLU A 12 2.66 -12.92 2.39
N SER A 13 2.65 -13.65 1.28
CA SER A 13 1.48 -13.76 0.42
C SER A 13 1.06 -15.22 0.30
N TRP A 14 -0.24 -15.43 0.21
CA TRP A 14 -0.86 -16.75 0.11
C TRP A 14 -1.42 -16.88 -1.29
N VAL A 15 -1.01 -17.91 -2.03
CA VAL A 15 -1.43 -18.10 -3.41
C VAL A 15 -2.27 -19.34 -3.53
N CYS A 16 -3.37 -19.27 -4.28
CA CYS A 16 -4.18 -20.44 -4.53
C CYS A 16 -3.46 -21.41 -5.48
N ALA A 17 -3.27 -22.66 -5.05
CA ALA A 17 -2.66 -23.75 -5.81
C ALA A 17 -1.35 -23.35 -6.54
N PRO A 18 -0.31 -22.93 -5.82
CA PRO A 18 0.91 -22.37 -6.44
C PRO A 18 1.71 -23.40 -7.24
N PHE A 19 1.50 -24.68 -6.97
CA PHE A 19 2.11 -25.82 -7.67
C PHE A 19 1.19 -26.41 -8.75
N GLY A 20 0.06 -25.74 -9.05
CA GLY A 20 -0.98 -26.23 -9.96
C GLY A 20 -2.06 -27.06 -9.26
N GLY A 21 -3.14 -27.35 -9.99
CA GLY A 21 -4.27 -28.14 -9.49
C GLY A 21 -3.99 -29.63 -9.28
N SER A 22 -2.89 -30.14 -9.87
CA SER A 22 -2.43 -31.52 -9.72
C SER A 22 -0.99 -31.52 -9.21
N VAL A 23 -0.77 -32.08 -8.03
CA VAL A 23 0.53 -32.06 -7.33
C VAL A 23 1.08 -33.47 -7.20
N LEU A 24 2.37 -33.66 -7.46
CA LEU A 24 3.04 -34.95 -7.31
C LEU A 24 3.30 -35.24 -5.83
N LEU A 25 2.98 -36.43 -5.36
CA LEU A 25 3.29 -36.90 -4.01
C LEU A 25 4.60 -37.70 -4.04
N PRO A 26 5.72 -37.18 -3.49
CA PRO A 26 7.04 -37.82 -3.63
C PRO A 26 7.13 -39.23 -3.02
N SER A 27 6.29 -39.52 -2.03
CA SER A 27 6.28 -40.82 -1.31
C SER A 27 5.66 -41.95 -2.13
N THR A 28 4.76 -41.65 -3.06
CA THR A 28 4.00 -42.67 -3.82
C THR A 28 4.13 -42.51 -5.33
N ASP A 29 4.83 -41.46 -5.80
CA ASP A 29 5.00 -41.09 -7.21
C ASP A 29 3.66 -40.97 -7.98
N ARG A 30 2.61 -40.58 -7.26
CA ARG A 30 1.25 -40.37 -7.80
C ARG A 30 0.86 -38.91 -7.70
N VAL A 31 0.06 -38.47 -8.66
CA VAL A 31 -0.48 -37.12 -8.64
C VAL A 31 -1.79 -37.10 -7.85
N HIS A 32 -2.03 -36.02 -7.12
CA HIS A 32 -3.26 -35.80 -6.38
C HIS A 32 -3.80 -34.40 -6.64
N CYS A 33 -5.11 -34.23 -6.47
CA CYS A 33 -5.76 -32.94 -6.56
C CYS A 33 -5.32 -32.04 -5.40
N ALA A 34 -4.84 -30.84 -5.71
CA ALA A 34 -4.38 -29.86 -4.72
C ALA A 34 -5.50 -29.42 -3.75
N TYR A 35 -6.76 -29.60 -4.12
CA TYR A 35 -7.92 -29.10 -3.37
C TYR A 35 -8.55 -30.16 -2.46
N CYS A 36 -8.72 -31.39 -2.95
CA CYS A 36 -9.47 -32.44 -2.28
C CYS A 36 -8.67 -33.74 -2.05
N ASN A 37 -7.40 -33.76 -2.47
CA ASN A 37 -6.50 -34.92 -2.38
C ASN A 37 -6.94 -36.17 -3.17
N GLN A 38 -7.90 -36.03 -4.10
CA GLN A 38 -8.26 -37.12 -5.01
C GLN A 38 -7.04 -37.54 -5.84
N LEU A 39 -6.73 -38.84 -5.86
CA LEU A 39 -5.64 -39.39 -6.65
C LEU A 39 -5.96 -39.36 -8.14
N ASP A 40 -4.93 -39.12 -8.95
CA ASP A 40 -4.99 -39.12 -10.42
C ASP A 40 -6.14 -38.25 -10.97
N PRO A 41 -6.20 -36.94 -10.58
CA PRO A 41 -7.30 -36.07 -10.97
C PRO A 41 -7.32 -35.81 -12.48
N THR A 42 -8.50 -35.92 -13.08
CA THR A 42 -8.71 -35.57 -14.49
C THR A 42 -8.88 -34.06 -14.66
N LEU A 43 -8.67 -33.55 -15.88
CA LEU A 43 -8.93 -32.14 -16.19
C LEU A 43 -10.39 -31.72 -15.86
N LYS A 44 -11.35 -32.59 -16.16
CA LYS A 44 -12.76 -32.37 -15.83
C LYS A 44 -12.99 -32.20 -14.32
N HIS A 45 -12.29 -32.98 -13.50
CA HIS A 45 -12.35 -32.83 -12.05
C HIS A 45 -11.76 -31.48 -11.58
N LEU A 46 -10.66 -31.02 -12.18
CA LEU A 46 -10.11 -29.70 -11.86
C LEU A 46 -11.06 -28.55 -12.28
N GLU A 47 -11.87 -28.75 -13.32
CA GLU A 47 -12.92 -27.81 -13.73
C GLU A 47 -14.09 -27.76 -12.74
N GLU A 48 -14.41 -28.85 -12.05
CA GLU A 48 -15.39 -28.83 -10.94
C GLU A 48 -14.94 -27.90 -9.82
N HIS A 49 -13.63 -27.84 -9.58
CA HIS A 49 -12.99 -26.86 -8.70
C HIS A 49 -12.81 -25.48 -9.35
N LYS A 50 -13.27 -25.24 -10.57
CA LYS A 50 -13.06 -23.98 -11.32
C LYS A 50 -11.59 -23.55 -11.38
N HIS A 51 -10.66 -24.52 -11.41
CA HIS A 51 -9.22 -24.24 -11.36
C HIS A 51 -8.76 -23.36 -12.53
N GLY A 52 -9.23 -23.64 -13.76
CA GLY A 52 -8.83 -22.89 -14.95
C GLY A 52 -9.12 -21.39 -14.84
N LEU A 53 -10.31 -21.02 -14.34
CA LEU A 53 -10.68 -19.61 -14.13
C LEU A 53 -9.82 -18.94 -13.03
N CYS A 54 -9.50 -19.68 -11.96
CA CYS A 54 -8.65 -19.17 -10.90
C CYS A 54 -7.19 -18.96 -11.35
N GLN A 55 -6.66 -19.90 -12.15
CA GLN A 55 -5.28 -19.87 -12.62
C GLN A 55 -5.01 -18.69 -13.55
N GLN A 56 -5.96 -18.37 -14.45
CA GLN A 56 -5.84 -17.24 -15.37
C GLN A 56 -5.68 -15.89 -14.66
N GLN A 57 -6.25 -15.75 -13.47
CA GLN A 57 -6.22 -14.51 -12.71
C GLN A 57 -5.15 -14.48 -11.61
N THR A 58 -4.32 -15.53 -11.49
CA THR A 58 -3.27 -15.69 -10.45
C THR A 58 -3.67 -15.07 -9.11
N ARG A 59 -4.61 -15.71 -8.40
CA ARG A 59 -5.16 -15.17 -7.16
C ARG A 59 -4.16 -15.26 -6.00
N SER A 60 -3.65 -14.12 -5.56
CA SER A 60 -2.85 -13.95 -4.35
C SER A 60 -3.63 -13.21 -3.27
N PHE A 61 -3.35 -13.55 -2.01
CA PHE A 61 -4.02 -13.01 -0.84
C PHE A 61 -2.96 -12.57 0.19
N ARG A 62 -3.20 -11.44 0.86
CA ARG A 62 -2.30 -10.95 1.91
C ARG A 62 -2.33 -11.81 3.18
N ARG A 63 -3.42 -12.56 3.42
CA ARG A 63 -3.61 -13.34 4.65
C ARG A 63 -4.15 -14.74 4.39
N LYS A 64 -3.81 -15.68 5.29
CA LYS A 64 -4.22 -17.09 5.22
C LYS A 64 -5.73 -17.26 5.25
N ASP A 65 -6.42 -16.52 6.10
CA ASP A 65 -7.88 -16.56 6.24
C ASP A 65 -8.60 -16.11 4.97
N HIS A 66 -8.08 -15.12 4.24
CA HIS A 66 -8.65 -14.69 2.96
C HIS A 66 -8.50 -15.78 1.89
N LEU A 67 -7.35 -16.47 1.86
CA LEU A 67 -7.17 -17.65 1.00
C LEU A 67 -8.15 -18.76 1.40
N VAL A 68 -8.31 -19.05 2.69
CA VAL A 68 -9.27 -20.07 3.17
C VAL A 68 -10.70 -19.72 2.77
N GLN A 69 -11.09 -18.44 2.92
CA GLN A 69 -12.41 -17.97 2.51
C GLN A 69 -12.61 -18.12 1.00
N HIS A 70 -11.60 -17.78 0.21
CA HIS A 70 -11.62 -17.99 -1.24
C HIS A 70 -11.79 -19.48 -1.59
N LEU A 71 -11.06 -20.38 -0.94
CA LEU A 71 -11.17 -21.83 -1.13
C LEU A 71 -12.57 -22.35 -0.82
N ARG A 72 -13.21 -21.83 0.24
CA ARG A 72 -14.60 -22.21 0.59
C ARG A 72 -15.61 -21.70 -0.42
N VAL A 73 -15.52 -20.43 -0.81
CA VAL A 73 -16.57 -19.78 -1.62
C VAL A 73 -16.38 -20.06 -3.11
N PHE A 74 -15.16 -19.88 -3.61
CA PHE A 74 -14.89 -19.98 -5.04
C PHE A 74 -14.74 -21.44 -5.49
N HIS A 75 -13.91 -22.20 -4.76
CA HIS A 75 -13.63 -23.62 -5.05
C HIS A 75 -14.61 -24.59 -4.40
N ARG A 76 -15.52 -24.10 -3.53
CA ARG A 76 -16.58 -24.88 -2.86
C ARG A 76 -16.03 -26.04 -2.03
N LEU A 77 -14.92 -25.82 -1.33
CA LEU A 77 -14.30 -26.84 -0.48
C LEU A 77 -14.95 -26.84 0.91
N GLU A 78 -15.45 -28.02 1.33
CA GLU A 78 -15.92 -28.25 2.69
C GLU A 78 -14.75 -28.47 3.66
N THR A 79 -13.77 -29.28 3.24
CA THR A 79 -12.52 -29.52 3.99
C THR A 79 -11.38 -28.78 3.31
N ILE A 80 -10.60 -28.03 4.09
CA ILE A 80 -9.46 -27.26 3.58
C ILE A 80 -8.21 -28.15 3.55
N PRO A 81 -7.47 -28.22 2.42
CA PRO A 81 -6.23 -28.97 2.34
C PRO A 81 -5.11 -28.37 3.20
N LEU A 82 -3.99 -29.08 3.35
CA LEU A 82 -2.80 -28.52 3.99
C LEU A 82 -2.19 -27.45 3.07
N ILE A 83 -2.43 -26.19 3.42
CA ILE A 83 -2.01 -25.03 2.62
C ILE A 83 -0.76 -24.33 3.15
N ASP A 84 -0.10 -24.85 4.19
CA ASP A 84 1.04 -24.15 4.81
C ASP A 84 2.19 -23.91 3.83
N ASP A 85 2.37 -24.82 2.86
CA ASP A 85 3.35 -24.70 1.78
C ASP A 85 2.88 -23.77 0.63
N TRP A 86 1.67 -23.20 0.72
CA TRP A 86 1.15 -22.25 -0.26
C TRP A 86 1.50 -20.79 0.07
N ARG A 87 2.22 -20.59 1.18
CA ARG A 87 2.78 -19.31 1.58
C ARG A 87 4.04 -19.00 0.78
N ARG A 88 4.04 -17.85 0.11
CA ARG A 88 5.24 -17.23 -0.46
C ARG A 88 5.76 -16.18 0.50
N VAL A 89 7.05 -16.26 0.82
CA VAL A 89 7.73 -15.28 1.67
C VAL A 89 8.72 -14.52 0.79
N VAL A 90 8.61 -13.19 0.76
CA VAL A 90 9.60 -12.33 0.12
C VAL A 90 10.69 -12.04 1.14
N SER A 91 11.90 -12.53 0.88
CA SER A 91 13.08 -12.29 1.72
C SER A 91 14.03 -11.25 1.12
N GLU A 92 14.10 -11.18 -0.21
CA GLU A 92 14.95 -10.25 -0.96
C GLU A 92 14.24 -8.90 -1.10
N ILE A 93 14.65 -7.95 -0.26
CA ILE A 93 14.09 -6.61 -0.18
C ILE A 93 15.26 -5.63 -0.19
N PRO A 94 15.73 -5.25 -1.39
CA PRO A 94 16.73 -4.21 -1.54
C PRO A 94 16.24 -2.93 -0.85
N SER A 95 17.04 -2.38 0.05
CA SER A 95 16.69 -1.16 0.76
C SER A 95 17.91 -0.36 1.20
N ARG A 96 17.72 0.95 1.32
CA ARG A 96 18.65 1.92 1.89
C ARG A 96 18.34 2.18 3.36
N CYS A 97 19.38 2.27 4.18
CA CYS A 97 19.30 2.75 5.56
C CYS A 97 19.38 4.28 5.59
N GLY A 98 18.40 4.96 6.19
CA GLY A 98 18.42 6.42 6.29
C GLY A 98 19.31 6.97 7.41
N PHE A 99 19.89 6.11 8.26
CA PHE A 99 20.86 6.52 9.29
C PHE A 99 22.30 6.61 8.77
N CYS A 100 22.66 5.79 7.78
CA CYS A 100 24.05 5.66 7.33
C CYS A 100 24.24 5.39 5.83
N ASP A 101 23.17 5.46 5.03
CA ASP A 101 23.16 5.17 3.58
C ASP A 101 23.56 3.73 3.19
N GLY A 102 23.72 2.84 4.16
CA GLY A 102 24.01 1.43 3.91
C GLY A 102 22.90 0.75 3.10
N ARG A 103 23.30 -0.08 2.12
CA ARG A 103 22.37 -0.87 1.30
C ARG A 103 22.33 -2.31 1.81
N MET A 104 21.13 -2.86 1.89
CA MET A 104 20.86 -4.23 2.34
C MET A 104 20.02 -4.91 1.27
N SER A 105 20.21 -6.20 1.05
CA SER A 105 19.48 -6.95 0.02
C SER A 105 18.34 -7.77 0.60
N THR A 106 18.35 -8.05 1.91
CA THR A 106 17.32 -8.85 2.58
C THR A 106 16.67 -8.11 3.74
N TRP A 107 15.45 -8.55 4.07
CA TRP A 107 14.71 -8.01 5.21
C TRP A 107 15.40 -8.28 6.56
N ASP A 108 15.98 -9.46 6.73
CA ASP A 108 16.61 -9.85 8.00
C ASP A 108 17.89 -9.04 8.24
N GLU A 109 18.71 -8.85 7.20
CA GLU A 109 19.87 -7.93 7.27
C GLU A 109 19.43 -6.52 7.65
N ARG A 110 18.34 -6.01 7.05
CA ARG A 110 17.77 -4.71 7.40
C ARG A 110 17.35 -4.65 8.86
N ALA A 111 16.65 -5.67 9.35
CA ALA A 111 16.16 -5.68 10.72
C ALA A 111 17.29 -5.64 11.74
N ASP A 112 18.34 -6.44 11.52
CA ASP A 112 19.51 -6.48 12.38
C ASP A 112 20.31 -5.18 12.31
N HIS A 113 20.51 -4.65 11.10
CA HIS A 113 21.21 -3.38 10.87
C HIS A 113 20.52 -2.19 11.56
N LEU A 114 19.19 -2.07 11.41
CA LEU A 114 18.43 -0.99 12.05
C LEU A 114 18.45 -1.12 13.58
N THR A 115 18.37 -2.34 14.10
CA THR A 115 18.45 -2.60 15.55
C THR A 115 19.78 -2.10 16.12
N PHE A 116 20.88 -2.22 15.39
CA PHE A 116 22.18 -1.69 15.81
C PHE A 116 22.17 -0.16 15.96
N HIS A 117 21.54 0.57 15.04
CA HIS A 117 21.41 2.03 15.14
C HIS A 117 20.55 2.45 16.34
N PHE A 118 19.40 1.82 16.55
CA PHE A 118 18.55 2.12 17.71
C PHE A 118 19.26 1.81 19.03
N ARG A 119 20.03 0.71 19.12
CA ARG A 119 20.85 0.40 20.31
C ARG A 119 21.95 1.44 20.59
N LYS A 120 22.41 2.14 19.56
CA LYS A 120 23.35 3.27 19.67
C LYS A 120 22.69 4.60 20.03
N GLY A 121 21.36 4.62 20.20
CA GLY A 121 20.61 5.82 20.56
C GLY A 121 20.18 6.68 19.35
N CYS A 122 20.33 6.18 18.12
CA CYS A 122 19.73 6.85 16.97
C CYS A 122 18.20 6.85 17.11
N THR A 123 17.57 7.98 16.80
CA THR A 123 16.12 8.15 16.79
C THR A 123 15.66 8.48 15.37
N MET A 124 14.35 8.45 15.10
CA MET A 124 13.84 8.82 13.77
C MET A 124 14.21 10.26 13.36
N ALA A 125 14.56 11.15 14.30
CA ALA A 125 15.10 12.48 14.01
C ALA A 125 16.46 12.44 13.27
N ASN A 126 17.19 11.32 13.36
CA ASN A 126 18.44 11.10 12.65
C ASN A 126 18.25 10.42 11.30
N TRP A 127 17.02 10.04 10.94
CA TRP A 127 16.74 9.39 9.69
C TRP A 127 16.67 10.40 8.54
N THR A 128 17.30 10.09 7.41
CA THR A 128 17.32 10.95 6.22
C THR A 128 16.88 10.19 4.97
N GLY A 129 16.16 10.88 4.09
CA GLY A 129 15.68 10.32 2.83
C GLY A 129 14.72 9.13 3.01
N ASP A 130 14.46 8.45 1.90
CA ASP A 130 13.54 7.31 1.86
C ASP A 130 14.29 5.96 1.98
N HIS A 131 13.52 4.88 2.04
CA HIS A 131 13.98 3.51 2.03
C HIS A 131 14.57 3.07 0.69
N GLU A 132 14.28 3.78 -0.40
CA GLU A 132 14.65 3.39 -1.78
C GLU A 132 14.22 1.94 -2.11
N PHE A 133 13.01 1.55 -1.70
CA PHE A 133 12.46 0.27 -2.10
C PHE A 133 12.24 0.25 -3.63
N PRO A 134 12.46 -0.90 -4.29
CA PRO A 134 12.05 -1.10 -5.68
C PRO A 134 10.56 -0.78 -5.89
N PRO A 135 10.14 -0.30 -7.06
CA PRO A 135 8.75 0.12 -7.31
C PRO A 135 7.70 -0.95 -6.95
N GLU A 136 8.00 -2.22 -7.22
CA GLU A 136 7.14 -3.35 -6.90
C GLU A 136 6.95 -3.57 -5.40
N ILE A 137 7.93 -3.20 -4.56
CA ILE A 137 7.86 -3.27 -3.10
C ILE A 137 7.24 -1.98 -2.55
N ALA A 138 7.63 -0.83 -3.08
CA ALA A 138 7.10 0.48 -2.67
C ALA A 138 5.57 0.54 -2.83
N ALA A 139 5.03 0.01 -3.93
CA ALA A 139 3.58 -0.07 -4.17
C ALA A 139 2.83 -0.99 -3.19
N GLN A 140 3.54 -1.86 -2.47
CA GLN A 140 2.96 -2.73 -1.44
C GLN A 140 3.04 -2.12 -0.04
N VAL A 141 3.76 -1.01 0.12
CA VAL A 141 3.83 -0.30 1.40
C VAL A 141 2.49 0.39 1.65
N THR A 142 1.87 0.12 2.79
CA THR A 142 0.56 0.67 3.17
C THR A 142 0.63 1.38 4.51
N HIS A 143 -0.30 2.32 4.77
CA HIS A 143 -0.41 3.04 6.05
C HIS A 143 0.95 3.59 6.51
N SER A 144 1.64 4.34 5.66
CA SER A 144 3.00 4.81 5.95
C SER A 144 3.15 6.29 5.68
N VAL A 145 4.00 6.93 6.48
CA VAL A 145 4.51 8.28 6.24
C VAL A 145 5.96 8.12 5.77
N PRO A 146 6.44 8.96 4.82
CA PRO A 146 7.82 8.90 4.40
C PRO A 146 8.78 8.98 5.60
N PRO A 147 9.81 8.12 5.70
CA PRO A 147 10.61 7.96 6.91
C PRO A 147 11.29 9.24 7.43
N TYR A 148 11.72 10.09 6.51
CA TYR A 148 12.35 11.38 6.80
C TYR A 148 11.37 12.42 7.38
N VAL A 149 10.05 12.17 7.26
CA VAL A 149 9.01 13.05 7.82
C VAL A 149 8.51 12.53 9.18
N LEU A 150 8.78 11.26 9.53
CA LEU A 150 8.23 10.63 10.73
C LEU A 150 8.52 11.38 12.04
N ASP A 151 9.74 11.91 12.23
CA ASP A 151 10.05 12.70 13.43
C ASP A 151 9.25 14.01 13.48
N PHE A 152 9.16 14.71 12.33
CA PHE A 152 8.39 15.95 12.23
C PHE A 152 6.91 15.70 12.50
N GLU A 153 6.37 14.66 11.86
CA GLU A 153 4.99 14.23 11.98
C GLU A 153 4.63 13.85 13.42
N SER A 154 5.54 13.14 14.12
CA SER A 154 5.31 12.69 15.49
C SER A 154 5.13 13.82 16.51
N ARG A 155 5.52 15.04 16.14
CA ARG A 155 5.40 16.26 16.96
C ARG A 155 4.17 17.09 16.61
N SER A 156 3.39 16.67 15.61
CA SER A 156 2.14 17.33 15.24
C SER A 156 1.07 17.15 16.32
N PHE A 157 0.00 17.94 16.24
CA PHE A 157 -1.09 17.91 17.22
C PHE A 157 -1.83 16.56 17.25
N VAL A 158 -1.93 15.91 16.09
CA VAL A 158 -2.51 14.56 15.93
C VAL A 158 -1.49 13.69 15.19
N PRO A 159 -0.53 13.08 15.92
CA PRO A 159 0.47 12.23 15.30
C PRO A 159 -0.13 11.03 14.58
N PHE A 160 0.49 10.64 13.48
CA PHE A 160 0.16 9.48 12.70
C PHE A 160 0.26 8.21 13.56
N SER A 161 -0.71 7.34 13.39
CA SER A 161 -0.68 6.01 13.96
C SER A 161 -1.36 5.03 13.03
N ALA A 162 -0.63 3.98 12.64
CA ALA A 162 -1.19 2.87 11.88
C ALA A 162 -2.13 1.98 12.72
N THR A 163 -2.22 2.20 14.04
CA THR A 163 -2.97 1.33 14.97
C THR A 163 -4.05 2.05 15.76
N ASN A 164 -4.07 3.40 15.78
CA ASN A 164 -5.01 4.15 16.61
C ASN A 164 -6.24 4.61 15.81
N GLY A 165 -7.43 4.20 16.27
CA GLY A 165 -8.70 4.57 15.63
C GLY A 165 -9.02 6.06 15.67
N ALA A 166 -8.48 6.83 16.62
CA ALA A 166 -8.68 8.29 16.67
C ALA A 166 -8.12 9.02 15.44
N VAL A 167 -7.12 8.44 14.76
CA VAL A 167 -6.57 8.95 13.50
C VAL A 167 -7.57 8.76 12.35
N ASN A 168 -8.46 7.75 12.42
CA ASN A 168 -9.50 7.54 11.42
C ASN A 168 -10.57 8.64 11.48
N ASP A 169 -10.87 9.19 12.66
CA ASP A 169 -11.82 10.30 12.80
C ASP A 169 -11.26 11.57 12.15
N HIS A 170 -9.98 11.86 12.36
CA HIS A 170 -9.30 13.00 11.74
C HIS A 170 -9.16 12.82 10.22
N LEU A 171 -8.84 11.60 9.76
CA LEU A 171 -8.85 11.24 8.34
C LEU A 171 -10.25 11.41 7.73
N SER A 172 -11.31 11.01 8.44
CA SER A 172 -12.70 11.17 7.98
C SER A 172 -13.08 12.64 7.83
N GLN A 173 -12.66 13.49 8.79
CA GLN A 173 -12.84 14.93 8.68
C GLN A 173 -12.07 15.52 7.50
N MET A 174 -10.81 15.12 7.29
CA MET A 174 -10.03 15.55 6.13
C MET A 174 -10.70 15.13 4.81
N LEU A 175 -11.16 13.88 4.71
CA LEU A 175 -11.85 13.37 3.53
C LEU A 175 -13.14 14.15 3.25
N SER A 176 -13.87 14.57 4.28
CA SER A 176 -15.08 15.39 4.12
C SER A 176 -14.80 16.80 3.59
N ARG A 177 -13.59 17.32 3.81
CA ARG A 177 -13.15 18.65 3.36
C ARG A 177 -12.43 18.62 2.01
N ALA A 178 -11.73 17.52 1.73
CA ALA A 178 -11.01 17.34 0.48
C ALA A 178 -12.00 17.34 -0.69
N SER A 179 -11.91 18.37 -1.53
CA SER A 179 -12.73 18.45 -2.74
C SER A 179 -12.06 17.62 -3.85
N PHE A 180 -12.49 16.38 -4.02
CA PHE A 180 -12.04 15.54 -5.13
C PHE A 180 -12.93 15.78 -6.35
N LEU A 181 -12.38 16.45 -7.37
CA LEU A 181 -12.93 16.44 -8.72
C LEU A 181 -12.41 15.20 -9.44
N ASP A 182 -13.30 14.40 -9.99
CA ASP A 182 -12.91 13.29 -10.87
C ASP A 182 -12.52 13.79 -12.27
N ALA A 183 -12.01 12.89 -13.12
CA ALA A 183 -11.56 13.22 -14.48
C ALA A 183 -12.66 13.84 -15.37
N ALA A 184 -13.92 13.76 -14.94
CA ALA A 184 -15.09 14.37 -15.60
C ALA A 184 -15.49 15.74 -15.02
N GLY A 185 -14.88 16.18 -13.91
CA GLY A 185 -15.15 17.47 -13.27
C GLY A 185 -16.38 17.47 -12.36
N GLU A 186 -16.85 16.31 -11.89
CA GLU A 186 -17.93 16.21 -10.92
C GLU A 186 -17.36 16.16 -9.48
N HIS A 187 -18.10 16.74 -8.52
CA HIS A 187 -17.75 16.69 -7.11
C HIS A 187 -18.08 15.30 -6.55
N GLN A 188 -17.09 14.57 -6.03
CA GLN A 188 -17.36 13.40 -5.20
C GLN A 188 -17.83 13.87 -3.81
N THR A 189 -19.14 14.02 -3.64
CA THR A 189 -19.75 13.97 -2.30
C THR A 189 -19.78 12.53 -1.84
N THR A 190 -19.24 12.24 -0.66
CA THR A 190 -19.38 10.95 0.02
C THR A 190 -20.85 10.49 -0.04
N PRO A 191 -21.15 9.26 -0.48
CA PRO A 191 -22.52 8.77 -0.46
C PRO A 191 -22.96 8.66 1.00
N GLU A 192 -23.97 9.44 1.36
CA GLU A 192 -24.76 9.22 2.56
C GLU A 192 -25.32 7.78 2.46
N SER A 193 -24.76 6.90 3.29
CA SER A 193 -25.12 5.50 3.58
C SER A 193 -26.36 4.92 2.89
N LEU A 194 -26.20 3.93 1.99
CA LEU A 194 -27.20 2.87 1.75
C LEU A 194 -26.52 1.56 1.25
N ASP A 195 -26.75 0.49 2.03
CA ASP A 195 -26.56 -0.96 1.82
C ASP A 195 -25.16 -1.65 1.82
N PRO A 196 -24.94 -2.72 2.62
CA PRO A 196 -23.63 -3.36 2.82
C PRO A 196 -23.39 -4.67 2.03
N GLU A 197 -24.25 -5.04 1.08
CA GLU A 197 -24.11 -6.32 0.38
C GLU A 197 -23.84 -6.16 -1.12
N LEU A 198 -22.67 -6.67 -1.52
CA LEU A 198 -22.30 -7.07 -2.88
C LEU A 198 -21.86 -5.95 -3.82
N GLN A 199 -20.72 -5.34 -3.54
CA GLN A 199 -19.81 -4.89 -4.59
C GLN A 199 -18.38 -5.36 -4.26
N PRO A 200 -17.59 -5.84 -5.25
CA PRO A 200 -16.16 -5.93 -5.06
C PRO A 200 -15.69 -4.48 -4.92
N VAL A 201 -15.43 -4.06 -3.69
CA VAL A 201 -14.96 -2.72 -3.40
C VAL A 201 -13.60 -2.59 -4.09
N GLN A 202 -13.60 -2.03 -5.30
CA GLN A 202 -12.42 -1.38 -5.86
C GLN A 202 -12.28 -0.11 -5.06
N GLU A 203 -11.76 -0.31 -3.85
CA GLU A 203 -11.32 0.75 -2.98
C GLU A 203 -10.20 1.48 -3.70
N ASP A 204 -10.53 2.60 -4.35
CA ASP A 204 -9.59 3.70 -4.53
C ASP A 204 -9.33 4.31 -3.12
N ASN A 205 -8.84 3.46 -2.21
CA ASN A 205 -8.67 3.73 -0.79
C ASN A 205 -7.41 4.56 -0.68
N LEU A 206 -7.59 5.85 -0.42
CA LEU A 206 -6.56 6.66 0.22
C LEU A 206 -6.30 6.04 1.59
N GLN A 207 -5.28 5.19 1.68
CA GLN A 207 -5.00 4.38 2.87
C GLN A 207 -4.35 5.20 3.99
N THR A 208 -3.90 6.42 3.69
CA THR A 208 -3.22 7.30 4.65
C THR A 208 -3.62 8.77 4.44
N TYR A 209 -3.73 9.55 5.52
CA TYR A 209 -4.00 11.00 5.44
C TYR A 209 -2.96 11.78 4.63
N THR A 210 -1.74 11.24 4.53
CA THR A 210 -0.66 11.79 3.70
C THR A 210 -1.00 11.73 2.20
N GLU A 211 -1.62 10.65 1.74
CA GLU A 211 -2.08 10.48 0.35
C GLU A 211 -3.24 11.44 0.07
N VAL A 212 -4.18 11.58 1.02
CA VAL A 212 -5.28 12.55 0.96
C VAL A 212 -4.73 13.96 0.79
N LEU A 213 -3.81 14.36 1.67
CA LEU A 213 -3.20 15.68 1.64
C LEU A 213 -2.43 15.92 0.34
N THR A 214 -1.60 14.96 -0.08
CA THR A 214 -0.82 15.05 -1.32
C THR A 214 -1.75 15.24 -2.53
N ARG A 215 -2.81 14.42 -2.63
CA ARG A 215 -3.78 14.49 -3.72
C ARG A 215 -4.53 15.82 -3.73
N HIS A 216 -4.98 16.29 -2.56
CA HIS A 216 -5.64 17.58 -2.41
C HIS A 216 -4.75 18.73 -2.86
N LEU A 217 -3.51 18.79 -2.38
CA LEU A 217 -2.57 19.84 -2.76
C LEU A 217 -2.19 19.77 -4.24
N SER A 218 -2.11 18.59 -4.84
CA SER A 218 -1.90 18.46 -6.29
C SER A 218 -3.08 19.04 -7.07
N HIS A 219 -4.31 18.79 -6.63
CA HIS A 219 -5.50 19.37 -7.25
C HIS A 219 -5.54 20.90 -7.11
N TYR A 220 -5.27 21.40 -5.90
CA TYR A 220 -5.13 22.83 -5.63
C TYR A 220 -4.07 23.48 -6.54
N ALA A 221 -2.90 22.85 -6.68
CA ALA A 221 -1.83 23.35 -7.56
C ALA A 221 -2.31 23.47 -9.01
N GLN A 222 -2.99 22.44 -9.52
CA GLN A 222 -3.52 22.43 -10.88
C GLN A 222 -4.56 23.55 -11.08
N GLN A 223 -5.47 23.75 -10.11
CA GLN A 223 -6.48 24.81 -10.19
C GLN A 223 -5.82 26.20 -10.24
N MET A 224 -4.90 26.49 -9.31
CA MET A 224 -4.18 27.76 -9.29
C MET A 224 -3.41 28.01 -10.60
N MET A 225 -2.76 26.97 -11.14
CA MET A 225 -2.04 27.06 -12.41
C MET A 225 -2.98 27.32 -13.60
N ARG A 226 -4.19 26.73 -13.62
CA ARG A 226 -5.22 27.04 -14.63
C ARG A 226 -5.65 28.51 -14.56
N ASP A 227 -5.71 29.06 -13.35
CA ASP A 227 -6.05 30.46 -13.11
C ASP A 227 -4.86 31.42 -13.33
N GLY A 228 -3.72 30.90 -13.83
CA GLY A 228 -2.53 31.69 -14.18
C GLY A 228 -1.64 32.06 -12.99
N VAL A 229 -1.86 31.44 -11.82
CA VAL A 229 -1.08 31.67 -10.61
C VAL A 229 -0.12 30.50 -10.37
N ILE A 230 1.14 30.81 -10.09
CA ILE A 230 2.12 29.80 -9.68
C ILE A 230 2.05 29.67 -8.15
N PRO A 231 1.61 28.52 -7.60
CA PRO A 231 1.51 28.34 -6.15
C PRO A 231 2.87 28.50 -5.45
N THR A 232 2.89 29.26 -4.37
CA THR A 232 4.06 29.38 -3.49
C THR A 232 4.01 28.33 -2.38
N ASP A 233 5.15 28.14 -1.70
CA ASP A 233 5.25 27.24 -0.55
C ASP A 233 4.26 27.65 0.57
N GLU A 234 4.11 28.95 0.82
CA GLU A 234 3.16 29.50 1.79
C GLU A 234 1.70 29.17 1.45
N MET A 235 1.35 29.19 0.16
CA MET A 235 0.01 28.82 -0.30
C MET A 235 -0.29 27.34 -0.03
N PHE A 236 0.68 26.45 -0.28
CA PHE A 236 0.51 25.03 0.04
C PHE A 236 0.39 24.77 1.53
N GLN A 237 1.18 25.47 2.35
CA GLN A 237 1.10 25.37 3.80
C GLN A 237 -0.24 25.86 4.33
N LEU A 238 -0.75 26.98 3.83
CA LEU A 238 -2.06 27.50 4.20
C LEU A 238 -3.19 26.53 3.83
N GLU A 239 -3.18 26.04 2.58
CA GLU A 239 -4.15 25.07 2.09
C GLU A 239 -4.12 23.77 2.91
N ALA A 240 -2.93 23.30 3.29
CA ALA A 240 -2.79 22.12 4.14
C ALA A 240 -3.41 22.33 5.54
N ARG A 241 -3.23 23.52 6.15
CA ARG A 241 -3.82 23.84 7.46
C ARG A 241 -5.35 23.96 7.38
N GLN A 242 -5.86 24.59 6.32
CA GLN A 242 -7.30 24.66 6.06
C GLN A 242 -7.88 23.25 5.94
N LEU A 243 -7.23 22.34 5.22
CA LEU A 243 -7.68 20.95 5.09
C LEU A 243 -7.65 20.18 6.43
N LEU A 244 -6.54 20.24 7.16
CA LEU A 244 -6.34 19.42 8.36
C LEU A 244 -7.09 19.95 9.57
N PHE A 245 -7.17 21.26 9.74
CA PHE A 245 -7.60 21.91 10.99
C PHE A 245 -8.73 22.91 10.81
N ASP A 246 -9.19 23.18 9.58
CA ASP A 246 -10.17 24.22 9.28
C ASP A 246 -9.75 25.59 9.86
N SER A 247 -8.45 25.87 9.75
CA SER A 247 -7.80 27.00 10.39
C SER A 247 -6.58 27.45 9.60
N GLU A 248 -6.27 28.73 9.68
CA GLU A 248 -5.08 29.34 9.11
C GLU A 248 -3.98 29.59 10.17
N ASP A 249 -4.21 29.13 11.41
CA ASP A 249 -3.30 29.37 12.53
C ASP A 249 -1.93 28.71 12.28
N GLN A 250 -0.86 29.50 12.34
CA GLN A 250 0.51 29.06 12.11
C GLN A 250 1.01 28.04 13.15
N TRP A 251 0.35 27.95 14.31
CA TRP A 251 0.63 26.92 15.31
C TRP A 251 0.18 25.52 14.86
N ASN A 252 -0.73 25.44 13.89
CA ASN A 252 -1.14 24.18 13.28
C ASN A 252 -0.10 23.72 12.25
N GLN A 253 0.85 22.90 12.70
CA GLN A 253 1.87 22.32 11.82
C GLN A 253 1.34 21.10 11.06
N THR A 254 1.68 21.02 9.78
CA THR A 254 1.30 19.96 8.83
C THR A 254 2.54 19.42 8.13
N MET A 255 2.44 18.29 7.41
CA MET A 255 3.57 17.81 6.60
C MET A 255 4.03 18.83 5.54
N ALA A 256 3.16 19.75 5.09
CA ALA A 256 3.54 20.80 4.14
C ALA A 256 4.53 21.81 4.75
N ASP A 257 4.68 21.84 6.08
CA ASP A 257 5.68 22.65 6.79
C ASP A 257 7.07 21.98 6.84
N ASN A 258 7.18 20.70 6.43
CA ASN A 258 8.45 20.03 6.26
C ASN A 258 9.08 20.40 4.91
N LEU A 259 10.22 21.10 4.94
CA LEU A 259 10.91 21.62 3.75
C LEU A 259 11.32 20.52 2.76
N GLU A 260 11.78 19.37 3.25
CA GLU A 260 12.18 18.25 2.38
C GLU A 260 10.96 17.64 1.66
N TRP A 261 9.86 17.47 2.38
CA TRP A 261 8.61 16.98 1.81
C TRP A 261 8.05 17.94 0.77
N LEU A 262 7.98 19.24 1.09
CA LEU A 262 7.41 20.25 0.20
C LEU A 262 8.23 20.40 -1.10
N ALA A 263 9.57 20.35 -0.99
CA ALA A 263 10.45 20.37 -2.16
C ALA A 263 10.18 19.17 -3.09
N LYS A 264 10.07 17.95 -2.53
CA LYS A 264 9.75 16.74 -3.30
C LYS A 264 8.36 16.81 -3.92
N PHE A 265 7.36 17.27 -3.17
CA PHE A 265 6.00 17.46 -3.66
C PHE A 265 5.96 18.43 -4.86
N ARG A 266 6.67 19.55 -4.79
CA ARG A 266 6.76 20.51 -5.89
C ARG A 266 7.44 19.94 -7.12
N GLU A 267 8.53 19.20 -6.93
CA GLU A 267 9.23 18.55 -8.03
C GLU A 267 8.32 17.53 -8.74
N GLN A 268 7.56 16.74 -8.00
CA GLN A 268 6.59 15.79 -8.55
C GLN A 268 5.46 16.49 -9.30
N THR A 269 4.89 17.54 -8.71
CA THR A 269 3.79 18.31 -9.33
C THR A 269 4.24 19.03 -10.60
N ALA A 270 5.48 19.53 -10.63
CA ALA A 270 6.06 20.18 -11.80
C ALA A 270 6.33 19.22 -12.98
N LYS A 271 6.50 17.92 -12.71
CA LYS A 271 6.76 16.90 -13.74
C LYS A 271 5.49 16.41 -14.47
N GLY A 272 4.30 16.83 -14.04
CA GLY A 272 3.02 16.37 -14.62
C GLY A 272 2.68 14.91 -14.25
N PRO A 273 1.46 14.42 -14.52
CA PRO A 273 1.08 13.05 -14.18
C PRO A 273 1.98 12.06 -14.93
N LEU A 274 2.56 11.13 -14.17
CA LEU A 274 3.45 10.05 -14.61
C LEU A 274 2.96 9.45 -15.93
N GLN A 275 3.76 9.60 -16.99
CA GLN A 275 3.62 8.80 -18.20
C GLN A 275 3.85 7.34 -17.82
N THR A 276 2.80 6.52 -17.99
CA THR A 276 2.88 5.06 -18.02
C THR A 276 4.01 4.66 -19.00
N PRO A 277 4.84 3.64 -18.70
CA PRO A 277 5.91 3.25 -19.60
C PRO A 277 5.32 2.88 -20.97
N GLU A 278 5.72 3.61 -22.02
CA GLU A 278 5.38 3.29 -23.40
C GLU A 278 5.83 1.85 -23.69
N GLN A 279 4.88 1.02 -24.14
CA GLN A 279 5.20 -0.29 -24.69
C GLN A 279 6.11 -0.10 -25.91
N PRO A 280 7.20 -0.89 -26.05
CA PRO A 280 8.07 -0.78 -27.21
C PRO A 280 7.30 -1.17 -28.50
N PRO A 281 7.69 -0.62 -29.67
CA PRO A 281 6.96 -0.84 -30.91
C PRO A 281 6.98 -2.32 -31.29
N MET A 282 5.81 -2.87 -31.63
CA MET A 282 5.74 -4.15 -32.32
C MET A 282 6.20 -3.94 -33.77
N ASP A 283 7.41 -4.40 -34.07
CA ASP A 283 7.90 -4.56 -35.44
C ASP A 283 6.93 -5.44 -36.23
N ARG A 284 6.55 -4.96 -37.42
CA ARG A 284 5.83 -5.71 -38.46
C ARG A 284 6.79 -6.22 -39.51
#